data_AF-A0A8S8YHB7-F1
#
_entry.id   AF-A0A8S8YHB7-F1
#
_cell.length_a   1.000
_cell.length_b   1.000
_cell.length_c   1.000
_cell.angle_alpha   90.00
_cell.angle_beta   90.00
_cell.angle_gamma   90.00
#
_symmetry.space_group_name_H-M   'P 1'
#
loop_
_entity.id
_entity.type
_entity.pdbx_description
1 polymer ?
#
loop_
_entity_poly.entity_id
_entity_poly.type
_entity_poly.pdbx_seq_one_letter_code
_entity_poly.pdbx_strand_id
1 'polypeptide(L)'
;MGFGSRALNGPQAVREQTKDAQALFEQRYWDLVGKFAEHGFNIEMYSKVKDFTQEIALVPISAREGEGIQDLLAVVIGLAERYLEDKLTDIEGAGEGTVLEMKEERGALWEKPSM
;
A
#
# COMPACT_ATOMS: atom_id res chain seq x y z
N MET A 1 -20.24 15.76 -10.27
CA MET A 1 -19.02 16.15 -11.00
C MET A 1 -18.23 14.88 -11.25
N GLY A 2 -18.06 14.50 -12.52
CA GLY A 2 -17.58 13.17 -12.91
C GLY A 2 -16.07 13.02 -12.72
N PHE A 3 -15.66 11.99 -11.98
CA PHE A 3 -14.31 11.45 -12.01
C PHE A 3 -14.12 10.72 -13.35
N GLY A 4 -13.90 11.49 -14.42
CA GLY A 4 -13.54 10.99 -15.74
C GLY A 4 -12.03 10.88 -15.86
N SER A 5 -11.44 9.79 -15.38
CA SER A 5 -10.21 9.25 -15.93
C SER A 5 -10.27 7.74 -15.72
N ARG A 6 -10.06 6.97 -16.79
CA ARG A 6 -10.15 5.52 -16.79
C ARG A 6 -8.90 4.96 -16.11
N ALA A 7 -8.78 5.14 -14.79
CA ALA A 7 -7.75 4.46 -14.02
C ALA A 7 -8.09 2.97 -14.09
N LEU A 8 -7.35 2.24 -14.93
CA LEU A 8 -7.51 0.80 -15.03
C LEU A 8 -7.07 0.19 -13.70
N ASN A 9 -7.82 -0.78 -13.20
CA ASN A 9 -7.35 -1.60 -12.08
C ASN A 9 -6.03 -2.28 -12.50
N GLY A 10 -5.09 -2.44 -11.58
CA GLY A 10 -3.73 -2.93 -11.87
C GLY A 10 -3.69 -4.21 -12.71
N PRO A 11 -4.50 -5.25 -12.39
CA PRO A 11 -4.56 -6.47 -13.20
C PRO A 11 -5.08 -6.26 -14.62
N GLN A 12 -6.03 -5.34 -14.84
CA GLN A 12 -6.55 -5.02 -16.16
C GLN A 12 -5.55 -4.18 -16.96
N ALA A 13 -4.84 -3.24 -16.33
CA ALA A 13 -3.79 -2.46 -16.97
C ALA A 13 -2.72 -3.37 -17.60
N VAL A 14 -2.34 -4.44 -16.89
CA VAL A 14 -1.41 -5.48 -17.40
C VAL A 14 -2.02 -6.25 -18.59
N ARG A 15 -3.30 -6.64 -18.51
CA ARG A 15 -3.98 -7.41 -19.56
C ARG A 15 -4.16 -6.67 -20.87
N GLU A 16 -4.19 -5.34 -20.84
CA GLU A 16 -4.33 -4.49 -22.03
C GLU A 16 -2.99 -4.25 -22.76
N GLN A 17 -1.86 -4.71 -22.21
CA GLN A 17 -0.53 -4.57 -22.81
C GLN A 17 -0.26 -5.58 -23.93
N THR A 18 0.85 -5.37 -24.66
CA THR A 18 1.36 -6.35 -25.63
C THR A 18 1.73 -7.67 -24.96
N LYS A 19 1.75 -8.76 -25.75
CA LYS A 19 2.12 -10.09 -25.24
C LYS A 19 3.51 -10.12 -24.60
N ASP A 20 4.47 -9.41 -25.19
CA ASP A 20 5.84 -9.34 -24.65
C ASP A 20 5.88 -8.64 -23.29
N ALA A 21 5.10 -7.56 -23.12
CA ALA A 21 4.99 -6.87 -21.84
C ALA A 21 4.27 -7.72 -20.78
N GLN A 22 3.23 -8.47 -21.17
CA GLN A 22 2.56 -9.43 -20.28
C GLN A 22 3.51 -10.55 -19.83
N ALA A 23 4.28 -11.13 -20.77
CA ALA A 23 5.25 -12.16 -20.47
C ALA A 23 6.36 -11.65 -19.53
N LEU A 24 6.84 -10.43 -19.76
CA LEU A 24 7.82 -9.80 -18.86
C LEU A 24 7.22 -9.59 -17.47
N PHE A 25 5.98 -9.12 -17.37
CA PHE A 25 5.31 -8.96 -16.09
C PHE A 25 5.19 -10.30 -15.34
N GLU A 26 4.73 -11.36 -16.02
CA GLU A 26 4.60 -12.69 -15.43
C GLU A 26 5.96 -13.23 -14.96
N GLN A 27 7.01 -13.06 -15.75
CA GLN A 27 8.36 -13.44 -15.36
C GLN A 27 8.78 -12.71 -14.07
N ARG A 28 8.60 -11.38 -14.01
CA ARG A 28 8.95 -10.60 -12.82
C ARG A 28 8.12 -10.97 -11.60
N TYR A 29 6.85 -11.30 -11.80
CA TYR A 29 5.98 -11.80 -10.74
C TYR A 29 6.53 -13.10 -10.15
N TRP A 30 6.85 -14.09 -11.00
CA TRP A 30 7.38 -15.37 -10.52
C TRP A 30 8.77 -15.25 -9.87
N ASP A 31 9.64 -14.39 -10.41
CA ASP A 31 10.93 -14.08 -9.78
C ASP A 31 10.72 -13.52 -8.35
N LEU A 32 9.71 -12.67 -8.15
CA LEU A 32 9.39 -12.09 -6.86
C LEU A 32 8.81 -13.14 -5.90
N VAL A 33 7.88 -13.97 -6.38
CA VAL A 33 7.31 -15.09 -5.60
C VAL A 33 8.43 -16.00 -5.08
N GLY A 34 9.39 -16.37 -5.94
CA GLY A 34 10.54 -17.18 -5.54
C GLY A 34 11.36 -16.52 -4.43
N LYS A 35 11.70 -15.23 -4.58
CA LYS A 35 12.47 -14.49 -3.57
C LYS A 35 11.77 -14.37 -2.22
N PHE A 36 10.45 -14.16 -2.21
CA PHE A 36 9.70 -14.11 -0.95
C PHE A 36 9.58 -15.50 -0.31
N ALA A 37 9.40 -16.54 -1.12
CA ALA A 37 9.34 -17.92 -0.64
C ALA A 37 10.67 -18.35 0.03
N GLU A 38 11.82 -17.89 -0.48
CA GLU A 38 13.13 -18.10 0.16
C GLU A 38 13.20 -17.50 1.59
N HIS A 39 12.39 -16.48 1.87
CA HIS A 39 12.28 -15.84 3.20
C HIS A 39 11.08 -16.38 4.01
N GLY A 40 10.40 -17.43 3.54
CA GLY A 40 9.26 -18.04 4.23
C GLY A 40 7.93 -17.28 4.06
N PHE A 41 7.86 -16.34 3.11
CA PHE A 41 6.64 -15.60 2.82
C PHE A 41 5.97 -16.12 1.56
N ASN A 42 4.65 -16.33 1.64
CA ASN A 42 3.83 -16.57 0.46
C ASN A 42 3.23 -15.24 0.01
N ILE A 43 3.41 -14.91 -1.27
CA ILE A 43 2.79 -13.75 -1.88
C ILE A 43 1.87 -14.20 -3.01
N GLU A 44 0.75 -13.52 -3.18
CA GLU A 44 -0.18 -13.77 -4.28
C GLU A 44 -0.79 -12.44 -4.73
N MET A 45 -1.14 -12.35 -6.01
CA MET A 45 -1.83 -11.19 -6.54
C MET A 45 -3.11 -10.92 -5.72
N TYR A 46 -3.34 -9.68 -5.28
CA TYR A 46 -4.43 -9.35 -4.35
C TYR A 46 -5.81 -9.87 -4.78
N SER A 47 -6.08 -9.94 -6.09
CA SER A 47 -7.33 -10.45 -6.67
C SER A 47 -7.49 -11.97 -6.62
N LYS A 48 -6.42 -12.70 -6.28
CA LYS A 48 -6.36 -14.17 -6.19
C LYS A 48 -6.11 -14.69 -4.78
N VAL A 49 -5.75 -13.80 -3.84
CA VAL A 49 -5.54 -14.16 -2.42
C VAL A 49 -6.80 -14.82 -1.87
N LYS A 50 -6.63 -15.97 -1.22
CA LYS A 50 -7.74 -16.70 -0.59
C LYS A 50 -7.80 -16.46 0.91
N ASP A 51 -6.62 -16.31 1.53
CA ASP A 51 -6.49 -16.06 2.96
C ASP A 51 -5.42 -15.01 3.22
N PHE A 52 -5.86 -13.77 3.50
CA PHE A 52 -5.00 -12.63 3.81
C PHE A 52 -4.24 -12.77 5.14
N THR A 53 -4.49 -13.82 5.94
CA THR A 53 -3.67 -14.14 7.12
C THR A 53 -2.47 -15.04 6.79
N GLN A 54 -2.50 -15.71 5.64
CA GLN A 54 -1.48 -16.66 5.20
C GLN A 54 -0.66 -16.15 4.01
N GLU A 55 -1.23 -15.24 3.22
CA GLU A 55 -0.66 -14.73 1.98
C GLU A 55 -0.52 -13.20 2.03
N ILE A 56 0.65 -12.70 1.63
CA ILE A 56 0.87 -11.26 1.43
C ILE A 56 0.26 -10.87 0.09
N ALA A 57 -0.65 -9.90 0.10
CA ALA A 57 -1.29 -9.39 -1.10
C ALA A 57 -0.34 -8.52 -1.93
N LEU A 58 -0.09 -8.94 -3.17
CA LEU A 58 0.68 -8.19 -4.16
C LEU A 58 -0.26 -7.33 -5.02
N VAL A 59 -0.04 -6.02 -5.00
CA VAL A 59 -0.77 -5.05 -5.84
C VAL A 59 0.21 -4.43 -6.84
N PRO A 60 0.06 -4.67 -8.15
CA PRO A 60 0.90 -4.02 -9.16
C PRO A 60 0.46 -2.56 -9.32
N ILE A 61 1.42 -1.63 -9.26
CA ILE A 61 1.16 -0.19 -9.36
C ILE A 61 2.12 0.52 -10.32
N SER A 62 1.68 1.66 -10.86
CA SER A 62 2.54 2.68 -11.46
C SER A 62 2.32 4.00 -10.73
N ALA A 63 3.24 4.40 -9.85
CA ALA A 63 3.12 5.66 -9.12
C ALA A 63 3.18 6.89 -10.06
N ARG A 64 3.81 6.74 -11.23
CA ARG A 64 3.95 7.81 -12.22
C ARG A 64 2.63 8.09 -12.94
N GLU A 65 1.95 7.03 -13.39
CA GLU A 65 0.73 7.13 -14.19
C GLU A 65 -0.54 7.00 -13.34
N GLY A 66 -0.40 6.60 -12.07
CA GLY A 66 -1.50 6.43 -11.12
C GLY A 66 -2.22 5.08 -11.17
N GLU A 67 -1.78 4.16 -12.04
CA GLU A 67 -2.37 2.82 -12.18
C GLU A 67 -2.22 2.01 -10.90
N GLY A 68 -3.28 1.31 -10.49
CA GLY A 68 -3.27 0.44 -9.31
C GLY A 68 -3.27 1.16 -7.95
N ILE A 69 -3.19 2.50 -7.90
CA ILE A 69 -3.24 3.24 -6.62
C ILE A 69 -4.59 3.00 -5.91
N GLN A 70 -5.69 2.99 -6.67
CA GLN A 70 -7.01 2.72 -6.11
C GLN A 70 -7.12 1.29 -5.54
N ASP A 71 -6.55 0.30 -6.23
CA ASP A 71 -6.49 -1.08 -5.73
C ASP A 71 -5.66 -1.17 -4.45
N LEU A 72 -4.51 -0.48 -4.41
CA LEU A 72 -3.63 -0.46 -3.24
C LEU A 72 -4.37 0.13 -2.02
N LEU A 73 -5.04 1.28 -2.20
CA LEU A 73 -5.83 1.90 -1.14
C LEU A 73 -6.96 0.98 -0.65
N ALA A 74 -7.68 0.35 -1.57
CA ALA A 74 -8.77 -0.56 -1.23
C ALA A 74 -8.28 -1.77 -0.42
N VAL A 75 -7.14 -2.36 -0.81
CA VAL A 75 -6.53 -3.48 -0.07
C VAL A 75 -6.11 -3.03 1.33
N VAL A 76 -5.44 -1.88 1.46
CA VAL A 76 -4.99 -1.38 2.77
C VAL A 76 -6.18 -1.09 3.69
N ILE A 77 -7.22 -0.42 3.19
CA ILE A 77 -8.44 -0.13 3.98
C ILE A 77 -9.10 -1.45 4.42
N GLY A 78 -9.32 -2.38 3.50
CA GLY A 78 -9.96 -3.65 3.83
C GLY A 78 -9.18 -4.48 4.84
N LEU A 79 -7.84 -4.44 4.81
CA LEU A 79 -7.00 -5.11 5.81
C LEU A 79 -7.07 -4.39 7.17
N ALA A 80 -7.05 -3.06 7.18
CA ALA A 80 -7.15 -2.28 8.41
C ALA A 80 -8.50 -2.49 9.09
N GLU A 81 -9.61 -2.37 8.36
CA GLU A 81 -10.95 -2.62 8.89
C GLU A 81 -11.10 -4.05 9.41
N ARG A 82 -10.58 -5.05 8.69
CA ARG A 82 -10.75 -6.46 9.07
C ARG A 82 -9.89 -6.90 10.26
N TYR A 83 -8.69 -6.35 10.42
CA TYR A 83 -7.70 -6.86 11.40
C TYR A 83 -7.28 -5.85 12.45
N LEU A 84 -7.59 -4.57 12.29
CA LEU A 84 -7.18 -3.49 13.20
C LEU A 84 -8.37 -2.72 13.78
N GLU A 85 -9.60 -3.27 13.69
CA GLU A 85 -10.83 -2.62 14.19
C GLU A 85 -10.67 -2.10 15.63
N ASP A 86 -10.17 -2.94 16.55
CA ASP A 86 -9.92 -2.59 17.95
C ASP A 86 -8.88 -1.47 18.15
N LYS A 87 -8.04 -1.22 17.14
CA LYS A 87 -7.01 -0.17 17.17
C LYS A 87 -7.44 1.12 16.47
N LEU A 88 -8.60 1.11 15.80
CA LEU A 88 -9.15 2.24 15.07
C LEU A 88 -10.26 2.96 15.86
N THR A 89 -10.52 2.54 17.10
CA THR A 89 -11.53 3.14 17.97
C THR A 89 -11.05 4.46 18.58
N ASP A 90 -12.00 5.34 18.90
CA ASP A 90 -11.72 6.56 19.67
C ASP A 90 -11.15 6.20 21.05
N ILE A 91 -10.11 6.94 21.44
CA ILE A 91 -9.49 6.86 22.77
C ILE A 91 -9.84 8.13 23.55
N GLU A 92 -10.46 7.95 24.72
CA GLU A 92 -10.68 9.03 25.67
C GLU A 92 -9.41 9.29 26.49
N GLY A 93 -9.06 10.56 26.70
CA GLY A 93 -7.97 10.95 27.60
C GLY A 93 -6.92 11.85 26.98
N ALA A 94 -5.72 11.85 27.55
CA ALA A 94 -4.61 12.65 27.08
C ALA A 94 -4.08 12.11 25.74
N GLY A 95 -3.74 13.01 24.81
CA GLY A 95 -3.18 12.60 23.53
C GLY A 95 -1.84 11.89 23.69
N GLU A 96 -1.71 10.74 23.05
CA GLU A 96 -0.46 10.02 22.90
C GLU A 96 0.21 10.41 21.56
N GLY A 97 1.51 10.62 21.58
CA GLY A 97 2.25 11.03 20.39
C GLY A 97 3.72 10.64 20.45
N THR A 98 4.31 10.38 19.30
CA THR A 98 5.75 10.11 19.15
C THR A 98 6.38 11.22 18.31
N VAL A 99 7.47 11.82 18.78
CA VAL A 99 8.22 12.83 18.01
C VAL A 99 8.94 12.12 16.86
N LEU A 100 8.53 12.42 15.62
CA LEU A 100 9.15 11.87 14.42
C LEU A 100 10.27 12.76 13.87
N GLU A 101 10.11 14.08 13.98
CA GLU A 101 11.06 15.04 13.43
C GLU A 101 11.05 16.34 14.25
N MET A 102 12.23 16.94 14.47
CA MET A 102 12.38 18.27 15.07
C MET A 102 13.02 19.20 14.04
N LYS A 103 12.28 20.23 13.62
CA LYS A 103 12.73 21.25 12.67
C LYS A 103 12.56 22.64 13.27
N GLU A 104 13.55 23.51 13.07
CA GLU A 104 13.45 24.93 13.40
C GLU A 104 12.70 25.66 12.27
N GLU A 105 11.50 26.14 12.56
CA GLU A 105 10.68 26.96 11.65
C GLU A 105 10.82 28.44 12.04
N ARG A 106 11.27 29.30 11.11
CA ARG A 106 11.37 30.75 11.36
C ARG A 106 9.98 31.35 11.57
N GLY A 107 9.74 31.90 12.76
CA GLY A 107 8.49 32.58 13.13
C GLY A 107 7.59 31.75 14.05
N ALA A 108 7.93 30.48 14.29
CA ALA A 108 7.25 29.71 15.31
C ALA A 108 7.81 30.12 16.69
N LEU A 109 6.93 30.57 17.59
CA LEU A 109 7.25 31.15 18.89
C LEU A 109 7.73 30.08 19.90
N TRP A 110 8.80 29.36 19.57
CA TRP A 110 9.44 28.43 20.48
C TRP A 110 10.68 29.11 21.07
N GLU A 111 10.56 29.66 22.28
CA GLU A 111 11.76 29.96 23.07
C GLU A 111 12.32 28.64 23.59
N LYS A 112 13.60 28.36 23.28
CA LYS A 112 14.27 27.15 23.75
C LYS A 112 14.28 27.16 25.29
N PRO A 113 13.82 26.10 25.97
CA PRO A 113 14.05 25.99 27.40
C PRO A 113 15.55 25.97 27.64
N SER A 114 16.03 26.87 28.51
CA SER A 114 17.40 26.86 28.98
C SER A 114 17.70 25.53 29.66
N MET A 115 18.75 24.86 29.19
CA MET A 115 19.32 23.66 29.81
C MET A 115 19.84 23.93 31.21
#